data_AF-A0A1I7FMX0-F1
#
_entry.id   AF-A0A1I7FMX0-F1
#
_cell.length_a   1.000
_cell.length_b   1.000
_cell.length_c   1.000
_cell.angle_alpha   90.00
_cell.angle_beta   90.00
_cell.angle_gamma   90.00
#
_symmetry.space_group_name_H-M   'P 1'
#
loop_
_entity.id
_entity.type
_entity.pdbx_description
1 polymer ?
#
loop_
_entity_poly.entity_id
_entity_poly.type
_entity_poly.pdbx_seq_one_letter_code
_entity_poly.pdbx_strand_id
1 'polypeptide(L)'
;MECGSKDSGSDVVPSDQGVIVGSSLPPFAPTHVSHKQVEAYPIAAAEFRSDGSGRIALKGGAVVDVPAGFASRGAPQEGDYLVRYAPVPGQSDGYLSHSPRSVFEAGYAPVSQQADARGEPALSLGETQAIVETKTAPRVTEASIKAKIADVEYFRVRHLTICIITLRNGFFVEGHSAPAAPENYDQQVGERYAYDNAFRQLWPLEGYLLRQSLADAGR
;
A
#
# COMPACT_ATOMS: atom_id res chain seq x y z
N MET A 1 8.81 -42.24 19.88
CA MET A 1 9.00 -40.78 19.82
C MET A 1 7.86 -40.24 18.99
N GLU A 2 6.73 -39.99 19.66
CA GLU A 2 5.54 -39.41 19.06
C GLU A 2 5.75 -37.90 18.91
N CYS A 3 5.52 -37.41 17.69
CA CYS A 3 5.50 -36.00 17.37
C CYS A 3 4.08 -35.50 17.65
N GLY A 4 3.93 -34.61 18.63
CA GLY A 4 2.64 -34.12 19.10
C GLY A 4 1.86 -33.37 18.02
N SER A 5 0.64 -33.85 17.77
CA SER A 5 -0.41 -33.19 17.00
C SER A 5 -0.71 -31.80 17.58
N LYS A 6 -0.52 -30.74 16.80
CA LYS A 6 -1.04 -29.41 17.11
C LYS A 6 -2.47 -29.33 16.59
N ASP A 7 -3.39 -29.11 17.52
CA ASP A 7 -4.82 -28.90 17.29
C ASP A 7 -5.08 -27.94 16.11
N SER A 8 -5.62 -28.51 15.04
CA SER A 8 -6.26 -27.80 13.94
C SER A 8 -7.68 -27.38 14.35
N GLY A 9 -7.77 -26.48 15.33
CA GLY A 9 -9.03 -25.90 15.79
C GLY A 9 -9.43 -24.66 14.97
N SER A 10 -9.48 -24.76 13.65
CA SER A 10 -10.24 -23.79 12.84
C SER A 10 -11.57 -24.44 12.47
N ASP A 11 -12.47 -24.50 13.46
CA ASP A 11 -13.86 -24.84 13.23
C ASP A 11 -14.48 -23.77 12.35
N VAL A 12 -14.43 -24.01 11.04
CA VAL A 12 -15.28 -23.34 10.07
C VAL A 12 -16.70 -23.81 10.37
N VAL A 13 -17.39 -23.06 11.22
CA VAL A 13 -18.84 -23.21 11.39
C VAL A 13 -19.48 -22.84 10.05
N PRO A 14 -20.24 -23.74 9.39
CA PRO A 14 -21.01 -23.37 8.22
C PRO A 14 -22.07 -22.37 8.66
N SER A 15 -21.88 -21.09 8.33
CA SER A 15 -22.82 -20.05 8.69
C SER A 15 -23.97 -20.01 7.68
N ASP A 16 -24.98 -20.84 7.90
CA ASP A 16 -26.36 -20.48 7.50
C ASP A 16 -26.83 -19.20 8.23
N GLN A 17 -26.03 -18.69 9.17
CA GLN A 17 -26.21 -17.44 9.92
C GLN A 17 -25.55 -16.19 9.29
N GLY A 18 -25.16 -16.24 8.01
CA GLY A 18 -24.47 -15.10 7.35
C GLY A 18 -24.92 -14.80 5.93
N VAL A 19 -25.91 -15.53 5.40
CA VAL A 19 -26.38 -15.35 4.03
C VAL A 19 -27.16 -14.04 3.94
N ILE A 20 -26.64 -13.12 3.14
CA ILE A 20 -27.38 -11.95 2.71
C ILE A 20 -28.49 -12.43 1.79
N VAL A 21 -29.74 -12.19 2.18
CA VAL A 21 -30.88 -12.21 1.27
C VAL A 21 -31.38 -10.76 1.18
N GLY A 22 -31.06 -10.07 0.08
CA GLY A 22 -31.59 -8.74 -0.20
C GLY A 22 -30.83 -7.55 0.39
N SER A 23 -29.50 -7.61 0.59
CA SER A 23 -28.77 -6.42 1.03
C SER A 23 -28.84 -5.31 0.00
N SER A 24 -29.06 -4.08 0.47
CA SER A 24 -28.88 -2.85 -0.28
C SER A 24 -27.40 -2.52 -0.58
N LEU A 25 -26.47 -3.48 -0.42
CA LEU A 25 -25.05 -3.27 -0.68
C LEU A 25 -24.75 -3.48 -2.17
N PRO A 26 -23.83 -2.69 -2.76
CA PRO A 26 -23.45 -2.83 -4.17
C PRO A 26 -22.78 -4.19 -4.43
N PRO A 27 -22.55 -4.56 -5.72
CA PRO A 27 -21.72 -5.70 -6.09
C PRO A 27 -20.36 -5.69 -5.37
N PHE A 28 -19.85 -6.86 -5.00
CA PHE A 28 -18.60 -6.99 -4.24
C PHE A 28 -17.41 -6.39 -5.00
N ALA A 29 -16.78 -5.38 -4.41
CA ALA A 29 -15.57 -4.72 -4.89
C ALA A 29 -14.61 -4.51 -3.70
N PRO A 30 -13.53 -5.29 -3.57
CA PRO A 30 -12.75 -5.34 -2.35
C PRO A 30 -12.07 -4.00 -2.05
N THR A 31 -12.19 -3.53 -0.81
CA THR A 31 -11.54 -2.30 -0.34
C THR A 31 -10.29 -2.58 0.48
N HIS A 32 -10.22 -3.75 1.13
CA HIS A 32 -9.09 -4.16 1.95
C HIS A 32 -8.70 -5.62 1.69
N VAL A 33 -7.47 -5.94 2.07
CA VAL A 33 -6.88 -7.27 1.94
C VAL A 33 -6.08 -7.63 3.19
N SER A 34 -6.22 -8.87 3.61
CA SER A 34 -5.32 -9.55 4.54
C SER A 34 -4.78 -10.82 3.86
N HIS A 35 -5.11 -12.00 4.38
CA HIS A 35 -5.04 -13.26 3.62
C HIS A 35 -6.31 -13.52 2.79
N LYS A 36 -7.35 -12.68 2.97
CA LYS A 36 -8.59 -12.67 2.18
C LYS A 36 -8.89 -11.24 1.72
N GLN A 37 -9.58 -11.12 0.59
CA GLN A 37 -10.15 -9.86 0.13
C GLN A 37 -11.49 -9.59 0.84
N VAL A 38 -11.67 -8.35 1.29
CA VAL A 38 -12.87 -7.92 1.99
C VAL A 38 -13.29 -6.53 1.55
N GLU A 39 -14.56 -6.21 1.73
CA GLU A 39 -15.01 -4.85 1.90
C GLU A 39 -15.19 -4.55 3.37
N ALA A 40 -14.79 -3.35 3.77
CA ALA A 40 -15.00 -2.85 5.11
C ALA A 40 -15.79 -1.55 5.06
N TYR A 41 -16.85 -1.52 5.84
CA TYR A 41 -17.76 -0.40 5.94
C TYR A 41 -17.73 0.15 7.37
N PRO A 42 -17.32 1.41 7.58
CA PRO A 42 -17.38 2.03 8.90
C PRO A 42 -18.82 2.09 9.39
N ILE A 43 -19.05 1.62 10.61
CA ILE A 43 -20.35 1.64 11.27
C ILE A 43 -20.60 3.04 11.84
N ALA A 44 -21.77 3.59 11.56
CA ALA A 44 -22.25 4.85 12.10
C ALA A 44 -23.10 4.64 13.36
N ALA A 45 -23.96 3.61 13.34
CA ALA A 45 -24.77 3.20 14.48
C ALA A 45 -25.19 1.74 14.31
N ALA A 46 -25.51 1.05 15.40
CA ALA A 46 -26.05 -0.29 15.33
C ALA A 46 -27.06 -0.56 16.46
N GLU A 47 -28.14 -1.25 16.12
CA GLU A 47 -29.20 -1.63 17.05
C GLU A 47 -29.39 -3.15 17.01
N PHE A 48 -29.32 -3.81 18.17
CA PHE A 48 -29.41 -5.26 18.26
C PHE A 48 -30.51 -5.71 19.22
N ARG A 49 -31.17 -6.81 18.86
CA ARG A 49 -32.09 -7.56 19.70
C ARG A 49 -31.32 -8.56 20.57
N SER A 50 -32.00 -9.13 21.55
CA SER A 50 -31.41 -10.10 22.49
C SER A 50 -30.92 -11.39 21.84
N ASP A 51 -31.46 -11.76 20.67
CA ASP A 51 -31.00 -12.91 19.88
C ASP A 51 -29.75 -12.60 19.02
N GLY A 52 -29.22 -11.39 19.12
CA GLY A 52 -28.06 -10.92 18.35
C GLY A 52 -28.38 -10.53 16.91
N SER A 53 -29.64 -10.59 16.48
CA SER A 53 -30.09 -9.98 15.22
C SER A 53 -30.18 -8.46 15.37
N GLY A 54 -30.07 -7.73 14.27
CA GLY A 54 -30.03 -6.28 14.38
C GLY A 54 -30.00 -5.55 13.06
N ARG A 55 -29.80 -4.24 13.17
CA ARG A 55 -29.69 -3.30 12.06
C ARG A 55 -28.46 -2.43 12.25
N ILE A 56 -27.63 -2.35 11.23
CA ILE A 56 -26.38 -1.59 11.23
C ILE A 56 -26.48 -0.46 10.22
N ALA A 57 -26.39 0.78 10.68
CA ALA A 57 -26.25 1.95 9.82
C ALA A 57 -24.77 2.20 9.52
N LEU A 58 -24.43 2.33 8.23
CA LEU A 58 -23.06 2.56 7.76
C LEU A 58 -22.82 4.05 7.53
N LYS A 59 -21.58 4.52 7.66
CA LYS A 59 -21.25 5.94 7.41
C LYS A 59 -21.49 6.38 5.95
N GLY A 60 -21.65 5.44 5.03
CA GLY A 60 -22.08 5.68 3.65
C GLY A 60 -23.60 5.80 3.46
N GLY A 61 -24.39 5.80 4.53
CA GLY A 61 -25.85 5.95 4.51
C GLY A 61 -26.64 4.66 4.27
N ALA A 62 -25.98 3.58 3.85
CA ALA A 62 -26.61 2.27 3.72
C ALA A 62 -26.94 1.68 5.11
N VAL A 63 -28.02 0.90 5.16
CA VAL A 63 -28.47 0.21 6.37
C VAL A 63 -28.55 -1.29 6.06
N VAL A 64 -27.94 -2.10 6.91
CA VAL A 64 -27.83 -3.55 6.72
C VAL A 64 -28.51 -4.27 7.88
N ASP A 65 -29.52 -5.07 7.58
CA ASP A 65 -30.12 -5.98 8.55
C ASP A 65 -29.24 -7.25 8.68
N VAL A 66 -28.95 -7.67 9.91
CA VAL A 66 -28.10 -8.82 10.22
C VAL A 66 -28.87 -9.87 11.04
N PRO A 67 -28.63 -11.17 10.79
CA PRO A 67 -29.44 -12.25 11.35
C PRO A 67 -29.12 -12.51 12.84
N ALA A 68 -29.96 -13.34 13.46
CA ALA A 68 -29.72 -13.82 14.82
C ALA A 68 -28.34 -14.47 14.95
N GLY A 69 -27.69 -14.26 16.09
CA GLY A 69 -26.33 -14.73 16.34
C GLY A 69 -25.21 -13.82 15.83
N PHE A 70 -25.49 -12.79 15.01
CA PHE A 70 -24.45 -11.91 14.45
C PHE A 70 -23.63 -11.19 15.54
N ALA A 71 -24.29 -10.67 16.56
CA ALA A 71 -23.65 -9.99 17.70
C ALA A 71 -23.29 -10.93 18.87
N SER A 72 -23.30 -12.26 18.67
CA SER A 72 -23.06 -13.24 19.74
C SER A 72 -21.66 -13.14 20.39
N ARG A 73 -20.68 -12.61 19.64
CA ARG A 73 -19.30 -12.40 20.10
C ARG A 73 -19.01 -10.97 20.56
N GLY A 74 -20.05 -10.14 20.68
CA GLY A 74 -19.96 -8.72 20.95
C GLY A 74 -20.82 -7.93 19.96
N ALA A 75 -21.52 -6.91 20.47
CA ALA A 75 -22.30 -6.01 19.61
C ALA A 75 -21.36 -4.96 18.99
N PRO A 76 -21.35 -4.81 17.65
CA PRO A 76 -20.63 -3.73 16.97
C PRO A 76 -20.97 -2.35 17.53
N GLN A 77 -19.97 -1.49 17.62
CA GLN A 77 -20.12 -0.10 18.09
C GLN A 77 -19.93 0.89 16.94
N GLU A 78 -20.28 2.16 17.17
CA GLU A 78 -19.92 3.23 16.23
C GLU A 78 -18.39 3.27 16.03
N GLY A 79 -17.97 3.34 14.76
CA GLY A 79 -16.56 3.40 14.38
C GLY A 79 -15.92 2.04 14.14
N ASP A 80 -16.55 0.94 14.55
CA ASP A 80 -16.16 -0.42 14.14
C ASP A 80 -16.44 -0.65 12.64
N TYR A 81 -15.99 -1.78 12.12
CA TYR A 81 -16.22 -2.15 10.73
C TYR A 81 -17.22 -3.30 10.62
N LEU A 82 -18.21 -3.13 9.74
CA LEU A 82 -18.89 -4.24 9.11
C LEU A 82 -18.01 -4.73 7.97
N VAL A 83 -17.67 -6.02 7.97
CA VAL A 83 -16.74 -6.62 7.01
C VAL A 83 -17.49 -7.64 6.16
N ARG A 84 -17.53 -7.42 4.84
CA ARG A 84 -18.03 -8.41 3.87
C ARG A 84 -16.85 -9.13 3.25
N TYR A 85 -16.82 -10.45 3.37
CA TYR A 85 -15.82 -11.28 2.70
C TYR A 85 -16.25 -11.62 1.28
N ALA A 86 -15.26 -11.88 0.42
CA ALA A 86 -15.50 -12.23 -0.98
C ALA A 86 -16.50 -13.40 -1.13
N PRO A 87 -17.41 -13.33 -2.12
CA PRO A 87 -18.29 -14.44 -2.48
C PRO A 87 -17.54 -15.75 -2.72
N VAL A 88 -18.16 -16.87 -2.33
CA VAL A 88 -17.66 -18.22 -2.60
C VAL A 88 -18.73 -19.03 -3.34
N PRO A 89 -18.40 -20.10 -4.07
CA PRO A 89 -19.40 -20.96 -4.70
C PRO A 89 -20.46 -21.41 -3.68
N GLY A 90 -21.73 -21.13 -3.94
CA GLY A 90 -22.85 -21.40 -3.02
C GLY A 90 -23.23 -20.25 -2.07
N GLN A 91 -22.43 -19.18 -2.00
CA GLN A 91 -22.72 -17.94 -1.26
C GLN A 91 -22.39 -16.73 -2.15
N SER A 92 -23.31 -16.39 -3.06
CA SER A 92 -23.12 -15.37 -4.09
C SER A 92 -22.87 -13.96 -3.55
N ASP A 93 -23.34 -13.70 -2.34
CA ASP A 93 -23.32 -12.36 -1.73
C ASP A 93 -22.19 -12.21 -0.70
N GLY A 94 -21.37 -13.26 -0.51
CA GLY A 94 -20.36 -13.33 0.54
C GLY A 94 -20.95 -13.60 1.93
N TYR A 95 -20.12 -13.44 2.97
CA TYR A 95 -20.58 -13.48 4.36
C TYR A 95 -20.13 -12.24 5.13
N LEU A 96 -20.97 -11.79 6.06
CA LEU A 96 -20.71 -10.64 6.90
C LEU A 96 -20.08 -11.06 8.24
N SER A 97 -19.17 -10.23 8.72
CA SER A 97 -18.65 -10.27 10.08
C SER A 97 -18.50 -8.84 10.58
N HIS A 98 -18.23 -8.67 11.86
CA HIS A 98 -17.84 -7.37 12.40
C HIS A 98 -16.43 -7.46 12.95
N SER A 99 -15.71 -6.34 12.90
CA SER A 99 -14.38 -6.23 13.48
C SER A 99 -14.29 -4.93 14.24
N PRO A 100 -13.81 -4.98 15.50
CA PRO A 100 -13.43 -3.77 16.22
C PRO A 100 -12.44 -2.95 15.41
N ARG A 101 -12.55 -1.61 15.48
CA ARG A 101 -11.74 -0.70 14.67
C ARG A 101 -10.24 -1.00 14.74
N SER A 102 -9.70 -1.10 15.96
CA SER A 102 -8.26 -1.33 16.19
C SER A 102 -7.78 -2.67 15.63
N VAL A 103 -8.61 -3.71 15.73
CA VAL A 103 -8.30 -5.05 15.19
C VAL A 103 -8.30 -5.02 13.66
N PHE A 104 -9.27 -4.32 13.07
CA PHE A 104 -9.36 -4.21 11.62
C PHE A 104 -8.17 -3.44 11.03
N GLU A 105 -7.91 -2.23 11.54
CA GLU A 105 -6.83 -1.36 11.05
C GLU A 105 -5.43 -1.98 11.26
N ALA A 106 -5.26 -2.88 12.24
CA ALA A 106 -4.01 -3.62 12.44
C ALA A 106 -3.85 -4.85 11.52
N GLY A 107 -4.96 -5.48 11.12
CA GLY A 107 -4.96 -6.76 10.40
C GLY A 107 -5.23 -6.68 8.90
N TYR A 108 -5.72 -5.53 8.42
CA TYR A 108 -6.13 -5.34 7.03
C TYR A 108 -5.47 -4.10 6.41
N ALA A 109 -4.92 -4.27 5.23
CA ALA A 109 -4.40 -3.17 4.42
C ALA A 109 -5.41 -2.79 3.34
N PRO A 110 -5.52 -1.51 2.93
CA PRO A 110 -6.25 -1.15 1.73
C PRO A 110 -5.76 -1.97 0.52
N VAL A 111 -6.67 -2.42 -0.35
CA VAL A 111 -6.26 -3.05 -1.61
C VAL A 111 -5.42 -2.05 -2.38
N SER A 112 -4.28 -2.52 -2.93
CA SER A 112 -3.47 -1.71 -3.82
C SER A 112 -4.34 -1.22 -4.97
N GLN A 113 -4.38 0.10 -5.20
CA GLN A 113 -5.04 0.61 -6.40
C GLN A 113 -4.42 -0.09 -7.62
N GLN A 114 -5.28 -0.65 -8.48
CA GLN A 114 -4.81 -1.33 -9.68
C GLN A 114 -4.06 -0.32 -10.56
N ALA A 115 -3.02 -0.79 -11.22
CA ALA A 115 -2.36 -0.04 -12.27
C ALA A 115 -3.38 0.37 -13.35
N ASP A 116 -3.11 1.45 -14.07
CA ASP A 116 -3.97 1.87 -15.18
C ASP A 116 -4.01 0.78 -16.28
N ALA A 117 -4.83 0.98 -17.32
CA ALA A 117 -4.94 0.02 -18.42
C ALA A 117 -3.62 -0.25 -19.17
N ARG A 118 -2.57 0.56 -18.96
CA ARG A 118 -1.22 0.42 -19.53
C ARG A 118 -0.22 -0.22 -18.55
N GLY A 119 -0.66 -0.55 -17.34
CA GLY A 119 0.21 -1.09 -16.29
C GLY A 119 1.01 -0.02 -15.55
N GLU A 120 0.67 1.27 -15.70
CA GLU A 120 1.33 2.35 -14.97
C GLU A 120 0.77 2.48 -13.55
N PRO A 121 1.56 2.98 -12.57
CA PRO A 121 1.06 3.23 -11.22
C PRO A 121 -0.23 4.08 -11.22
N ALA A 122 -1.16 3.75 -10.32
CA ALA A 122 -2.47 4.40 -10.23
C ALA A 122 -2.38 5.93 -9.99
N LEU A 123 -1.32 6.38 -9.33
CA LEU A 123 -1.02 7.78 -9.13
C LEU A 123 -0.05 8.26 -10.21
N SER A 124 -0.35 9.42 -10.79
CA SER A 124 0.61 10.15 -11.60
C SER A 124 1.82 10.58 -10.75
N LEU A 125 2.92 10.93 -11.42
CA LEU A 125 4.11 11.49 -10.75
C LEU A 125 3.77 12.77 -9.96
N GLY A 126 2.91 13.64 -10.52
CA GLY A 126 2.50 14.88 -9.86
C GLY A 126 1.67 14.63 -8.60
N GLU A 127 0.69 13.73 -8.65
CA GLU A 127 -0.09 13.34 -7.46
C GLU A 127 0.78 12.69 -6.39
N THR A 128 1.72 11.84 -6.81
CA THR A 128 2.69 11.22 -5.90
C THR A 128 3.54 12.27 -5.19
N GLN A 129 4.06 13.26 -5.94
CA GLN A 129 4.85 14.36 -5.38
C GLN A 129 4.03 15.20 -4.39
N ALA A 130 2.80 15.57 -4.74
CA ALA A 130 1.92 16.31 -3.84
C ALA A 130 1.67 15.56 -2.51
N ILE A 131 1.46 14.24 -2.56
CA ILE A 131 1.35 13.41 -1.35
C ILE A 131 2.65 13.41 -0.54
N VAL A 132 3.81 13.30 -1.19
CA VAL A 132 5.12 13.33 -0.53
C VAL A 132 5.36 14.67 0.17
N GLU A 133 4.89 15.78 -0.40
CA GLU A 133 5.00 17.12 0.20
C GLU A 133 4.23 17.25 1.53
N THR A 134 3.14 16.50 1.70
CA THR A 134 2.39 16.46 2.97
C THR A 134 3.12 15.75 4.11
N LYS A 135 4.19 14.98 3.81
CA LYS A 135 4.89 14.18 4.83
C LYS A 135 5.81 15.07 5.67
N THR A 136 5.73 14.93 6.98
CA THR A 136 6.51 15.73 7.95
C THR A 136 7.68 14.96 8.57
N ALA A 137 7.73 13.64 8.42
CA ALA A 137 8.84 12.82 8.88
C ALA A 137 10.15 13.14 8.13
N PRO A 138 11.33 12.92 8.75
CA PRO A 138 12.63 13.07 8.08
C PRO A 138 12.67 12.27 6.78
N ARG A 139 13.16 12.89 5.71
CA ARG A 139 13.22 12.28 4.38
C ARG A 139 14.43 12.79 3.59
N VAL A 140 14.89 11.97 2.66
CA VAL A 140 15.82 12.40 1.62
C VAL A 140 15.05 13.22 0.59
N THR A 141 15.64 14.33 0.15
CA THR A 141 15.11 15.17 -0.93
C THR A 141 16.16 15.35 -2.01
N GLU A 142 15.72 15.61 -3.25
CA GLU A 142 16.64 15.89 -4.35
C GLU A 142 17.60 17.05 -4.01
N ALA A 143 17.08 18.11 -3.38
CA ALA A 143 17.87 19.25 -2.93
C ALA A 143 18.93 18.83 -1.89
N SER A 144 18.60 17.94 -0.94
CA SER A 144 19.56 17.46 0.05
C SER A 144 20.69 16.63 -0.56
N ILE A 145 20.40 15.84 -1.60
CA ILE A 145 21.41 15.08 -2.34
C ILE A 145 22.31 16.06 -3.13
N LYS A 146 21.70 16.97 -3.90
CA LYS A 146 22.43 17.97 -4.70
C LYS A 146 23.36 18.83 -3.87
N ALA A 147 22.96 19.20 -2.65
CA ALA A 147 23.79 19.98 -1.73
C ALA A 147 25.11 19.26 -1.36
N LYS A 148 25.15 17.92 -1.44
CA LYS A 148 26.32 17.09 -1.14
C LYS A 148 27.20 16.80 -2.36
N ILE A 149 26.78 17.19 -3.56
CA ILE A 149 27.61 17.08 -4.75
C ILE A 149 28.72 18.14 -4.68
N ALA A 150 29.96 17.70 -4.87
CA ALA A 150 31.14 18.54 -4.95
C ALA A 150 31.50 18.87 -6.39
N ASP A 151 31.44 17.87 -7.28
CA ASP A 151 31.82 18.02 -8.69
C ASP A 151 31.06 17.04 -9.60
N VAL A 152 30.99 17.37 -10.89
CA VAL A 152 30.38 16.56 -11.94
C VAL A 152 31.24 16.61 -13.20
N GLU A 153 31.78 15.46 -13.60
CA GLU A 153 32.66 15.32 -14.76
C GLU A 153 32.02 14.43 -15.84
N TYR A 154 32.33 14.72 -17.12
CA TYR A 154 31.82 13.94 -18.24
C TYR A 154 32.95 13.43 -19.13
N PHE A 155 32.92 12.14 -19.44
CA PHE A 155 33.85 11.47 -20.36
C PHE A 155 33.09 10.92 -21.56
N ARG A 156 33.70 11.02 -22.75
CA ARG A 156 33.05 10.61 -23.99
C ARG A 156 33.96 9.73 -24.83
N VAL A 157 33.38 8.65 -25.35
CA VAL A 157 34.04 7.75 -26.29
C VAL A 157 33.01 7.30 -27.33
N ARG A 158 33.17 7.72 -28.59
CA ARG A 158 32.21 7.46 -29.67
C ARG A 158 30.83 8.03 -29.29
N HIS A 159 29.78 7.20 -29.25
CA HIS A 159 28.42 7.59 -28.83
C HIS A 159 28.14 7.26 -27.34
N LEU A 160 29.14 6.87 -26.55
CA LEU A 160 29.01 6.67 -25.11
C LEU A 160 29.38 7.96 -24.36
N THR A 161 28.50 8.39 -23.45
CA THR A 161 28.77 9.42 -22.44
C THR A 161 28.78 8.77 -21.06
N ILE A 162 29.82 9.03 -20.27
CA ILE A 162 29.95 8.65 -18.87
C ILE A 162 29.90 9.94 -18.04
N CYS A 163 29.15 9.94 -16.94
CA CYS A 163 29.07 11.00 -15.94
C CYS A 163 29.66 10.46 -14.64
N ILE A 164 30.54 11.22 -14.00
CA ILE A 164 31.04 10.95 -12.65
C ILE A 164 30.53 12.07 -11.75
N ILE A 165 29.79 11.71 -10.70
CA ILE A 165 29.35 12.64 -9.66
C ILE A 165 30.18 12.39 -8.42
N THR A 166 31.00 13.36 -8.03
CA THR A 166 31.81 13.31 -6.81
C THR A 166 31.10 14.04 -5.69
N LEU A 167 30.94 13.39 -4.53
CA LEU A 167 30.34 13.95 -3.32
C LEU A 167 31.40 14.65 -2.45
N ARG A 168 30.94 15.56 -1.58
CA ARG A 168 31.81 16.32 -0.65
C ARG A 168 32.63 15.47 0.30
N ASN A 169 32.25 14.22 0.54
CA ASN A 169 33.00 13.27 1.35
C ASN A 169 34.07 12.50 0.56
N GLY A 170 34.23 12.77 -0.73
CA GLY A 170 35.18 12.09 -1.62
C GLY A 170 34.68 10.79 -2.23
N PHE A 171 33.47 10.33 -1.89
CA PHE A 171 32.83 9.21 -2.60
C PHE A 171 32.32 9.68 -3.96
N PHE A 172 32.29 8.79 -4.96
CA PHE A 172 31.75 9.12 -6.27
C PHE A 172 30.85 8.00 -6.79
N VAL A 173 29.96 8.36 -7.70
CA VAL A 173 29.12 7.42 -8.47
C VAL A 173 29.28 7.72 -9.96
N GLU A 174 29.28 6.68 -10.78
CA GLU A 174 29.30 6.78 -12.22
C GLU A 174 27.92 6.50 -12.82
N GLY A 175 27.59 7.15 -13.93
CA GLY A 175 26.43 6.85 -14.74
C GLY A 175 26.77 6.97 -16.21
N HIS A 176 25.93 6.41 -17.08
CA HIS A 176 26.21 6.42 -18.51
C HIS A 176 24.97 6.55 -19.39
N SER A 177 25.20 6.97 -20.63
CA SER A 177 24.22 6.98 -21.71
C SER A 177 24.89 6.56 -23.01
N ALA A 178 24.28 5.61 -23.71
CA ALA A 178 24.74 5.10 -25.01
C ALA A 178 23.52 4.79 -25.88
N PRO A 179 23.17 5.63 -26.87
CA PRO A 179 22.10 5.31 -27.81
C PRO A 179 22.49 4.09 -28.65
N ALA A 180 21.51 3.22 -28.92
CA ALA A 180 21.74 1.99 -29.67
C ALA A 180 22.21 2.23 -31.12
N ALA A 181 21.68 3.28 -31.75
CA ALA A 181 22.09 3.74 -33.08
C ALA A 181 23.01 4.97 -32.93
N PRO A 182 24.26 4.93 -33.45
CA PRO A 182 25.20 6.05 -33.33
C PRO A 182 24.68 7.37 -33.92
N GLU A 183 23.81 7.31 -34.92
CA GLU A 183 23.21 8.46 -35.61
C GLU A 183 22.27 9.27 -34.69
N ASN A 184 21.79 8.64 -33.60
CA ASN A 184 20.96 9.28 -32.58
C ASN A 184 21.80 9.95 -31.48
N TYR A 185 23.13 9.96 -31.58
CA TYR A 185 23.97 10.58 -30.58
C TYR A 185 23.81 12.11 -30.58
N ASP A 186 23.39 12.64 -29.44
CA ASP A 186 23.44 14.05 -29.11
C ASP A 186 24.18 14.21 -27.77
N GLN A 187 25.14 15.13 -27.74
CA GLN A 187 26.01 15.33 -26.58
C GLN A 187 25.24 15.79 -25.34
N GLN A 188 24.31 16.74 -25.48
CA GLN A 188 23.58 17.33 -24.36
C GLN A 188 22.58 16.32 -23.80
N VAL A 189 21.94 15.56 -24.68
CA VAL A 189 21.06 14.44 -24.29
C VAL A 189 21.85 13.34 -23.58
N GLY A 190 23.04 13.01 -24.10
CA GLY A 190 23.95 12.05 -23.49
C GLY A 190 24.38 12.44 -22.08
N GLU A 191 24.82 13.69 -21.88
CA GLU A 191 25.16 14.23 -20.56
C GLU A 191 23.99 14.15 -19.59
N ARG A 192 22.79 14.56 -20.04
CA ARG A 192 21.60 14.56 -19.19
C ARG A 192 21.26 13.16 -18.69
N TYR A 193 21.21 12.18 -19.60
CA TYR A 193 20.88 10.81 -19.22
C TYR A 193 21.98 10.13 -18.41
N ALA A 194 23.26 10.41 -18.71
CA ALA A 194 24.36 9.91 -17.91
C ALA A 194 24.32 10.48 -16.48
N TYR A 195 24.03 11.78 -16.33
CA TYR A 195 23.82 12.42 -15.03
C TYR A 195 22.64 11.81 -14.28
N ASP A 196 21.49 11.64 -14.93
CA ASP A 196 20.30 11.05 -14.27
C ASP A 196 20.55 9.60 -13.85
N ASN A 197 21.32 8.85 -14.64
CA ASN A 197 21.72 7.49 -14.30
C ASN A 197 22.67 7.46 -13.07
N ALA A 198 23.64 8.37 -13.00
CA ALA A 198 24.53 8.52 -11.85
C ALA A 198 23.76 8.99 -10.60
N PHE A 199 22.99 10.06 -10.74
CA PHE A 199 22.24 10.70 -9.64
C PHE A 199 21.22 9.76 -9.00
N ARG A 200 20.57 8.89 -9.80
CA ARG A 200 19.63 7.88 -9.27
C ARG A 200 20.26 6.97 -8.22
N GLN A 201 21.54 6.67 -8.34
CA GLN A 201 22.26 5.79 -7.40
C GLN A 201 22.47 6.44 -6.03
N LEU A 202 22.42 7.77 -5.95
CA LEU A 202 22.58 8.49 -4.68
C LEU A 202 21.36 8.33 -3.76
N TRP A 203 20.17 8.11 -4.31
CA TRP A 203 18.94 7.95 -3.52
C TRP A 203 19.00 6.80 -2.50
N PRO A 204 19.35 5.55 -2.87
CA PRO A 204 19.45 4.46 -1.89
C PRO A 204 20.58 4.68 -0.87
N LEU A 205 21.70 5.29 -1.28
CA LEU A 205 22.83 5.60 -0.36
C LEU A 205 22.40 6.60 0.71
N GLU A 206 21.77 7.69 0.29
CA GLU A 206 21.27 8.74 1.17
C GLU A 206 20.09 8.26 2.02
N GLY A 207 19.26 7.36 1.48
CA GLY A 207 18.19 6.69 2.22
C GLY A 207 18.73 5.80 3.34
N TYR A 208 19.76 5.01 3.05
CA TYR A 208 20.45 4.20 4.06
C TYR A 208 21.09 5.07 5.14
N LEU A 209 21.85 6.11 4.76
CA LEU A 209 22.48 7.03 5.72
C LEU A 209 21.46 7.71 6.63
N LEU A 210 20.31 8.14 6.07
CA LEU A 210 19.22 8.69 6.88
C LEU A 210 18.65 7.64 7.84
N ARG A 211 18.39 6.41 7.37
CA ARG A 211 17.86 5.35 8.24
C ARG A 211 18.84 5.00 9.36
N GLN A 212 20.13 4.93 9.06
CA GLN A 212 21.19 4.71 10.03
C GLN A 212 21.20 5.82 11.08
N SER A 213 21.18 7.09 10.65
CA SER A 213 21.12 8.24 11.57
C SER A 213 19.89 8.21 12.48
N LEU A 214 18.73 7.79 11.96
CA LEU A 214 17.51 7.62 12.77
C LEU A 214 17.66 6.50 13.79
N ALA A 215 18.22 5.35 13.39
CA ALA A 215 18.45 4.22 14.30
C ALA A 215 19.42 4.59 15.43
N ASP A 216 20.52 5.27 15.11
CA ASP A 216 21.51 5.73 16.09
C ASP A 216 20.91 6.77 17.06
N ALA A 217 19.92 7.54 16.60
CA ALA A 217 19.15 8.47 17.44
C ALA A 217 18.00 7.81 18.22
N GLY A 218 17.86 6.47 18.16
CA GLY A 218 16.81 5.72 18.85
C GLY A 218 15.41 5.88 18.25
N ARG A 219 15.31 6.15 16.94
CA ARG A 219 14.05 6.30 16.18
C ARG A 219 13.78 5.15 15.21
#